data_AF-A0A9K3LT81-F1
#
_entry.id   AF-A0A9K3LT81-F1
#
_cell.length_a   1.000
_cell.length_b   1.000
_cell.length_c   1.000
_cell.angle_alpha   90.00
_cell.angle_beta   90.00
_cell.angle_gamma   90.00
#
_symmetry.space_group_name_H-M   'P 1'
#
loop_
_entity.id
_entity.type
_entity.pdbx_description
1 polymer ?
#
loop_
_entity_poly.entity_id
_entity_poly.type
_entity_poly.pdbx_seq_one_letter_code
_entity_poly.pdbx_strand_id
1 'polypeptide(L)'
;MIQPDILYFVGTLMNVCVARTNAKKRRQAARRLRRLNWDEYCLRHPFFVQRSLRMSVESFTNLVDTLGDALNIDEKQGRRRGDHIQPELRLFCTIRWLAGGSYLDIAGLVGVSSSRLYQIIDKTIHAIATSSKPALDNIRFPKTRQECEEAAARLAMFVHIFLVITKPME
;
A
#
# COMPACT_ATOMS: atom_id res chain seq x y z
N MET A 1 57.88 11.73 -8.86
CA MET A 1 57.41 11.19 -7.57
C MET A 1 56.32 12.12 -7.07
N ILE A 2 55.06 11.68 -7.01
CA ILE A 2 53.96 12.53 -6.52
C ILE A 2 54.11 12.66 -5.00
N GLN A 3 54.05 13.88 -4.45
CA GLN A 3 54.17 14.10 -3.01
C GLN A 3 53.04 13.36 -2.27
N PRO A 4 53.35 12.63 -1.19
CA PRO A 4 52.38 11.80 -0.45
C PRO A 4 51.20 12.63 0.10
N ASP A 5 51.44 13.91 0.38
CA ASP A 5 50.43 14.85 0.88
C ASP A 5 49.33 15.12 -0.15
N ILE A 6 49.69 15.18 -1.43
CA ILE A 6 48.75 15.36 -2.54
C ILE A 6 47.85 14.14 -2.67
N LEU A 7 48.41 12.93 -2.48
CA LEU A 7 47.66 11.68 -2.55
C LEU A 7 46.66 11.57 -1.39
N TYR A 8 47.06 11.95 -0.18
CA TYR A 8 46.17 12.00 0.99
C TYR A 8 45.04 13.02 0.84
N PHE A 9 45.35 14.20 0.31
CA PHE A 9 44.37 15.26 0.09
C PHE A 9 43.31 14.85 -0.94
N VAL A 10 43.74 14.32 -2.09
CA VAL A 10 42.83 13.83 -3.14
C VAL A 10 42.00 12.65 -2.64
N GLY A 11 42.60 11.71 -1.90
CA GLY A 11 41.89 10.59 -1.29
C GLY A 11 40.79 11.04 -0.32
N THR A 12 41.09 12.03 0.53
CA THR A 12 40.12 12.59 1.48
C THR A 12 38.97 13.31 0.77
N LEU A 13 39.27 14.11 -0.26
CA LEU A 13 38.26 14.78 -1.06
C LEU A 13 37.34 13.79 -1.77
N MET A 14 37.89 12.75 -2.38
CA MET A 14 37.10 11.71 -3.04
C MET A 14 36.19 10.97 -2.06
N ASN A 15 36.69 10.63 -0.87
CA ASN A 15 35.88 10.01 0.18
C ASN A 15 34.72 10.89 0.65
N VAL A 16 34.95 12.20 0.83
CA VAL A 16 33.89 13.16 1.18
C VAL A 16 32.85 13.28 0.06
N CYS A 17 33.29 13.32 -1.21
CA CYS A 17 32.38 13.37 -2.36
C CYS A 17 31.51 12.10 -2.48
N VAL A 18 32.09 10.92 -2.28
CA VAL A 18 31.37 9.63 -2.23
C VAL A 18 30.40 9.59 -1.04
N ALA A 19 30.83 10.05 0.14
CA ALA A 19 29.96 10.11 1.32
C ALA A 19 28.76 11.05 1.11
N ARG A 20 28.96 12.21 0.48
CA ARG A 20 27.89 13.17 0.16
C ARG A 20 26.89 12.64 -0.86
N THR A 21 27.37 11.96 -1.91
CA THR A 21 26.48 11.33 -2.91
C THR A 21 25.68 10.19 -2.29
N ASN A 22 26.29 9.36 -1.45
CA ASN A 22 25.59 8.32 -0.70
C ASN A 22 24.58 8.89 0.30
N ALA A 23 24.90 9.99 0.99
CA ALA A 23 23.97 10.67 1.87
C ALA A 23 22.75 11.24 1.11
N LYS A 24 22.95 11.81 -0.09
CA LYS A 24 21.86 12.25 -0.97
C LYS A 24 20.97 11.08 -1.40
N LYS A 25 21.57 9.97 -1.85
CA LYS A 25 20.84 8.73 -2.19
C LYS A 25 20.05 8.19 -1.00
N ARG A 26 20.65 8.16 0.19
CA ARG A 26 20.00 7.76 1.46
C ARG A 26 18.83 8.67 1.81
N ARG A 27 18.98 9.99 1.70
CA ARG A 27 17.89 10.96 1.94
C ARG A 27 16.75 10.79 0.93
N GLN A 28 17.07 10.55 -0.34
CA GLN A 28 16.06 10.29 -1.38
C GLN A 28 15.34 8.96 -1.15
N ALA A 29 16.07 7.90 -0.77
CA ALA A 29 15.47 6.63 -0.37
C ALA A 29 14.59 6.80 0.88
N ALA A 30 15.05 7.53 1.89
CA ALA A 30 14.27 7.84 3.09
C ALA A 30 13.00 8.65 2.78
N ARG A 31 13.06 9.60 1.84
CA ARG A 31 11.88 10.33 1.35
C ARG A 31 10.89 9.42 0.62
N ARG A 32 11.37 8.47 -0.19
CA ARG A 32 10.54 7.45 -0.86
C ARG A 32 9.91 6.44 0.12
N LEU A 33 10.49 6.28 1.30
CA LEU A 33 9.97 5.47 2.39
C LEU A 33 9.14 6.29 3.38
N ARG A 34 8.87 7.57 3.11
CA ARG A 34 7.93 8.33 3.92
C ARG A 34 6.55 7.72 3.70
N ARG A 35 5.99 7.18 4.77
CA ARG A 35 4.68 6.54 4.71
C ARG A 35 3.60 7.51 4.31
N LEU A 36 2.67 6.99 3.52
CA LEU A 36 1.46 7.71 3.17
C LEU A 36 0.63 7.96 4.43
N ASN A 37 0.16 9.19 4.62
CA ASN A 37 -0.89 9.48 5.58
C ASN A 37 -2.24 9.22 4.88
N TRP A 38 -3.01 8.25 5.37
CA TRP A 38 -4.27 7.85 4.74
C TRP A 38 -5.29 8.98 4.66
N ASP A 39 -5.48 9.72 5.75
CA ASP A 39 -6.47 10.80 5.82
C ASP A 39 -6.11 11.95 4.88
N GLU A 40 -4.84 12.37 4.88
CA GLU A 40 -4.33 13.40 3.97
C GLU A 40 -4.50 12.97 2.50
N TYR A 41 -4.25 11.70 2.20
CA TYR A 41 -4.39 11.15 0.86
C TYR A 41 -5.84 11.12 0.39
N CYS A 42 -6.77 10.69 1.25
CA CYS A 42 -8.21 10.71 0.99
C CYS A 42 -8.74 12.12 0.71
N LEU A 43 -8.30 13.11 1.50
CA LEU A 43 -8.69 14.50 1.32
C LEU A 43 -8.14 15.10 0.03
N ARG A 44 -6.88 14.80 -0.32
CA ARG A 44 -6.23 15.37 -1.51
C ARG A 44 -6.71 14.71 -2.81
N HIS A 45 -7.07 13.43 -2.78
CA HIS A 45 -7.33 12.63 -3.97
C HIS A 45 -8.61 11.78 -3.91
N PRO A 46 -9.78 12.37 -3.63
CA PRO A 46 -11.03 11.62 -3.38
C PRO A 46 -11.42 10.73 -4.57
N PHE A 47 -11.37 11.26 -5.80
CA PHE A 47 -11.70 10.51 -7.02
C PHE A 47 -10.75 9.32 -7.26
N PHE A 48 -9.44 9.53 -7.06
CA PHE A 48 -8.45 8.46 -7.25
C PHE A 48 -8.60 7.36 -6.21
N VAL A 49 -8.86 7.74 -4.95
CA VAL A 49 -9.07 6.80 -3.85
C VAL A 49 -10.28 5.93 -4.16
N GLN A 50 -11.41 6.52 -4.51
CA GLN A 50 -12.64 5.80 -4.80
C GLN A 50 -12.46 4.80 -5.97
N ARG A 51 -11.80 5.24 -7.06
CA ARG A 51 -11.50 4.37 -8.20
C ARG A 51 -10.48 3.28 -7.87
N SER A 52 -9.51 3.58 -7.01
CA SER A 52 -8.49 2.62 -6.57
C SER A 52 -9.06 1.55 -5.65
N LEU A 53 -10.03 1.93 -4.81
CA LEU A 53 -10.71 1.04 -3.86
C LEU A 53 -11.81 0.20 -4.53
N ARG A 54 -12.37 0.66 -5.66
CA ARG A 54 -13.56 0.09 -6.31
C ARG A 54 -14.81 0.08 -5.39
N MET A 55 -14.82 0.96 -4.40
CA MET A 55 -15.91 1.17 -3.44
C MET A 55 -15.84 2.60 -2.87
N SER A 56 -16.86 3.03 -2.15
CA SER A 56 -16.82 4.30 -1.44
C SER A 56 -15.82 4.25 -0.27
N VAL A 57 -15.31 5.42 0.13
CA VAL A 57 -14.43 5.53 1.31
C VAL A 57 -15.15 5.08 2.58
N GLU A 58 -16.45 5.35 2.70
CA GLU A 58 -17.28 4.90 3.82
C GLU A 58 -17.38 3.38 3.90
N SER A 59 -17.67 2.69 2.79
CA SER A 59 -17.68 1.23 2.75
C SER A 59 -16.30 0.65 3.07
N PHE A 60 -15.23 1.31 2.63
CA PHE A 60 -13.87 0.93 2.96
C PHE A 60 -13.59 1.07 4.46
N THR A 61 -13.94 2.20 5.08
CA THR A 61 -13.78 2.42 6.53
C THR A 61 -14.56 1.36 7.32
N ASN A 62 -15.82 1.08 6.94
CA ASN A 62 -16.60 0.02 7.57
C ASN A 62 -15.92 -1.34 7.46
N LEU A 63 -15.26 -1.64 6.34
CA LEU A 63 -14.50 -2.88 6.16
C LEU A 63 -13.22 -2.89 7.02
N VAL A 64 -12.53 -1.76 7.15
CA VAL A 64 -11.38 -1.63 8.06
C VAL A 64 -11.81 -1.87 9.50
N ASP A 65 -12.90 -1.24 9.96
CA ASP A 65 -13.45 -1.41 11.32
C ASP A 65 -13.90 -2.85 11.55
N THR A 66 -14.56 -3.44 10.55
CA THR A 66 -14.95 -4.85 10.59
C THR A 66 -13.72 -5.74 10.69
N LEU A 67 -12.61 -5.46 10.01
CA LEU A 67 -11.41 -6.32 10.10
C LEU A 67 -10.51 -5.95 11.30
N GLY A 68 -10.70 -4.78 11.91
CA GLY A 68 -10.02 -4.18 13.07
C GLY A 68 -8.85 -4.98 13.64
N ASP A 69 -9.12 -5.85 14.60
CA ASP A 69 -8.10 -6.62 15.33
C ASP A 69 -7.23 -7.52 14.44
N ALA A 70 -7.80 -8.05 13.36
CA ALA A 70 -7.10 -8.94 12.43
C ALA A 70 -6.14 -8.16 11.51
N LEU A 71 -6.43 -6.89 11.23
CA LEU A 71 -5.52 -6.00 10.51
C LEU A 71 -4.48 -5.36 11.43
N ASN A 72 -4.82 -5.19 12.71
CA ASN A 72 -3.98 -4.56 13.71
C ASN A 72 -2.91 -5.53 14.28
N ILE A 73 -2.26 -6.29 13.37
CA ILE A 73 -1.22 -7.24 13.75
C ILE A 73 -0.04 -6.44 14.31
N ASP A 74 0.05 -6.56 15.63
CA ASP A 74 1.16 -6.26 16.51
C ASP A 74 1.55 -4.78 16.59
N GLU A 75 0.65 -3.95 17.12
CA GLU A 75 0.99 -2.59 17.55
C GLU A 75 2.23 -2.57 18.47
N LYS A 76 2.37 -3.56 19.35
CA LYS A 76 3.50 -3.68 20.28
C LYS A 76 4.82 -3.89 19.55
N GLN A 77 4.87 -4.78 18.55
CA GLN A 77 6.09 -5.02 17.76
C GLN A 77 6.35 -3.90 16.75
N GLY A 78 5.29 -3.28 16.19
CA GLY A 78 5.37 -2.14 15.29
C GLY A 78 5.91 -0.87 15.95
N ARG A 79 5.48 -0.56 17.18
CA ARG A 79 6.00 0.56 17.98
C ARG A 79 7.47 0.37 18.36
N ARG A 80 7.89 -0.85 18.69
CA ARG A 80 9.30 -1.18 19.00
C ARG A 80 10.25 -1.03 17.81
N ARG A 81 9.75 -1.22 16.58
CA ARG A 81 10.52 -1.07 15.34
C ARG A 81 10.32 0.29 14.67
N GLY A 82 9.61 1.21 15.33
CA GLY A 82 9.44 2.60 14.92
C GLY A 82 8.52 2.82 13.72
N ASP A 83 7.74 1.82 13.30
CA ASP A 83 7.05 1.92 12.02
C ASP A 83 5.80 1.02 11.93
N HIS A 84 4.74 1.41 12.62
CA HIS A 84 3.43 0.74 12.57
C HIS A 84 2.62 1.15 11.32
N ILE A 85 2.26 0.18 10.48
CA ILE A 85 1.48 0.45 9.26
C ILE A 85 0.00 0.45 9.66
N GLN A 86 -0.62 1.61 9.48
CA GLN A 86 -2.05 1.84 9.67
C GLN A 86 -2.90 0.73 9.01
N PRO A 87 -3.93 0.19 9.69
CA PRO A 87 -4.83 -0.83 9.15
C PRO A 87 -5.40 -0.49 7.76
N GLU A 88 -5.74 0.77 7.54
CA GLU A 88 -6.24 1.33 6.28
C GLU A 88 -5.23 1.12 5.15
N LEU A 89 -3.95 1.43 5.39
CA LEU A 89 -2.90 1.23 4.38
C LEU A 89 -2.71 -0.26 4.05
N ARG A 90 -2.87 -1.15 5.04
CA ARG A 90 -2.77 -2.60 4.80
C ARG A 90 -3.88 -3.10 3.90
N LEU A 91 -5.11 -2.70 4.19
CA LEU A 91 -6.27 -3.06 3.38
C LEU A 91 -6.18 -2.43 1.98
N PHE A 92 -5.80 -1.15 1.90
CA PHE A 92 -5.60 -0.44 0.64
C PHE A 92 -4.57 -1.13 -0.26
N CYS A 93 -3.41 -1.51 0.28
CA CYS A 93 -2.39 -2.27 -0.47
C CYS A 93 -2.97 -3.54 -1.08
N THR A 94 -3.75 -4.28 -0.27
CA THR A 94 -4.30 -5.57 -0.65
C THR A 94 -5.38 -5.42 -1.72
N ILE A 95 -6.33 -4.50 -1.54
CA ILE A 95 -7.36 -4.19 -2.55
C ILE A 95 -6.70 -3.75 -3.86
N ARG A 96 -5.70 -2.86 -3.79
CA ARG A 96 -5.03 -2.36 -4.99
C ARG A 96 -4.27 -3.46 -5.74
N TRP A 97 -3.66 -4.40 -5.01
CA TRP A 97 -3.01 -5.59 -5.56
C TRP A 97 -4.01 -6.52 -6.23
N LEU A 98 -5.11 -6.87 -5.55
CA LEU A 98 -6.18 -7.71 -6.11
C LEU A 98 -6.88 -7.07 -7.30
N ALA A 99 -6.91 -5.74 -7.35
CA ALA A 99 -7.39 -4.97 -8.49
C ALA A 99 -6.42 -4.94 -9.69
N GLY A 100 -5.30 -5.66 -9.63
CA GLY A 100 -4.27 -5.73 -10.68
C GLY A 100 -3.27 -4.56 -10.66
N GLY A 101 -3.09 -3.90 -9.52
CA GLY A 101 -2.10 -2.84 -9.37
C GLY A 101 -0.66 -3.38 -9.36
N SER A 102 0.26 -2.62 -9.96
CA SER A 102 1.69 -2.94 -9.92
C SER A 102 2.22 -2.85 -8.49
N TYR A 103 2.97 -3.88 -8.05
CA TYR A 103 3.58 -3.87 -6.73
C TYR A 103 4.56 -2.69 -6.54
N LEU A 104 5.23 -2.25 -7.61
CA LEU A 104 6.16 -1.11 -7.56
C LEU A 104 5.42 0.19 -7.28
N ASP A 105 4.26 0.38 -7.91
CA ASP A 105 3.44 1.57 -7.72
C ASP A 105 2.85 1.61 -6.31
N ILE A 106 2.34 0.47 -5.83
CA ILE A 106 1.76 0.35 -4.49
C ILE A 106 2.84 0.58 -3.42
N ALA A 107 3.99 -0.07 -3.57
CA ALA A 107 5.11 0.05 -2.65
C ALA A 107 5.65 1.49 -2.60
N GLY A 108 5.79 2.13 -3.77
CA GLY A 108 6.24 3.52 -3.90
C GLY A 108 5.24 4.53 -3.34
N LEU A 109 3.94 4.30 -3.54
CA LEU A 109 2.87 5.17 -3.04
C LEU A 109 2.75 5.11 -1.51
N VAL A 110 2.76 3.89 -0.95
CA VAL A 110 2.55 3.68 0.49
C VAL A 110 3.84 3.89 1.29
N GLY A 111 5.00 3.82 0.64
CA GLY A 111 6.31 3.99 1.27
C GLY A 111 6.79 2.73 1.99
N VAL A 112 6.53 1.55 1.42
CA VAL A 112 6.94 0.24 1.97
C VAL A 112 7.88 -0.50 1.03
N SER A 113 8.71 -1.40 1.56
CA SER A 113 9.52 -2.28 0.73
C SER A 113 8.66 -3.34 0.04
N SER A 114 9.08 -3.84 -1.12
CA SER A 114 8.35 -4.88 -1.86
C SER A 114 8.14 -6.15 -1.03
N SER A 115 9.16 -6.57 -0.26
CA SER A 115 9.03 -7.71 0.66
C SER A 115 7.96 -7.46 1.73
N ARG A 116 7.91 -6.25 2.31
CA ARG A 116 6.91 -5.90 3.31
C ARG A 116 5.51 -5.84 2.70
N LEU A 117 5.38 -5.36 1.46
CA LEU A 117 4.12 -5.32 0.72
C LEU A 117 3.52 -6.74 0.58
N TYR A 118 4.30 -7.73 0.13
CA TYR A 118 3.79 -9.10 0.01
C TYR A 118 3.37 -9.69 1.36
N GLN A 119 4.10 -9.40 2.44
CA GLN A 119 3.69 -9.82 3.78
C GLN A 119 2.40 -9.15 4.25
N ILE A 120 2.15 -7.91 3.87
CA ILE A 120 0.90 -7.21 4.17
C ILE A 120 -0.25 -7.89 3.43
N ILE A 121 -0.09 -8.11 2.12
CA ILE A 121 -1.09 -8.75 1.27
C ILE A 121 -1.47 -10.12 1.81
N ASP A 122 -0.49 -10.98 2.07
CA ASP A 122 -0.71 -12.34 2.57
C ASP A 122 -1.45 -12.34 3.92
N LYS A 123 -1.00 -11.51 4.87
CA LYS A 123 -1.63 -11.40 6.19
C LYS A 123 -3.05 -10.84 6.11
N THR A 124 -3.30 -9.85 5.26
CA THR A 124 -4.62 -9.26 5.09
C THR A 124 -5.58 -10.22 4.39
N ILE A 125 -5.13 -10.95 3.37
CA ILE A 125 -5.94 -12.00 2.73
C ILE A 125 -6.28 -13.09 3.73
N HIS A 126 -5.31 -13.54 4.52
CA HIS A 126 -5.55 -14.54 5.57
C HIS A 126 -6.55 -14.03 6.60
N ALA A 127 -6.38 -12.80 7.09
CA ALA A 127 -7.30 -12.16 8.03
C ALA A 127 -8.75 -12.10 7.50
N ILE A 128 -8.94 -11.80 6.21
CA ILE A 128 -10.26 -11.81 5.56
C ILE A 128 -10.80 -13.24 5.44
N ALA A 129 -9.97 -14.18 5.00
CA ALA A 129 -10.39 -15.57 4.77
C ALA A 129 -10.73 -16.32 6.07
N THR A 130 -10.11 -15.96 7.19
CA THR A 130 -10.33 -16.60 8.49
C THR A 130 -11.21 -15.78 9.43
N SER A 131 -11.77 -14.65 8.99
CA SER A 131 -12.59 -13.82 9.87
C SER A 131 -13.92 -14.52 10.17
N SER A 132 -14.18 -14.82 11.44
CA SER A 132 -15.48 -15.33 11.92
C SER A 132 -16.50 -14.23 12.21
N LYS A 133 -16.31 -13.05 11.60
CA LYS A 133 -17.19 -11.90 11.85
C LYS A 133 -18.45 -12.02 11.00
N PRO A 134 -19.67 -11.85 11.54
CA PRO A 134 -20.92 -12.12 10.83
C PRO A 134 -21.07 -11.35 9.50
N ALA A 135 -20.49 -10.15 9.43
CA ALA A 135 -20.48 -9.32 8.22
C ALA A 135 -19.65 -9.90 7.07
N LEU A 136 -18.71 -10.80 7.35
CA LEU A 136 -17.79 -11.44 6.40
C LEU A 136 -18.00 -12.96 6.30
N ASP A 137 -18.67 -13.56 7.29
CA ASP A 137 -18.93 -15.01 7.41
C ASP A 137 -19.78 -15.57 6.25
N ASN A 138 -20.52 -14.71 5.55
CA ASN A 138 -21.36 -15.07 4.40
C ASN A 138 -20.65 -14.97 3.04
N ILE A 139 -19.34 -14.72 2.99
CA ILE A 139 -18.62 -14.65 1.72
C ILE A 139 -18.46 -16.06 1.14
N ARG A 140 -19.33 -16.41 0.18
CA ARG A 140 -19.18 -17.61 -0.62
C ARG A 140 -18.18 -17.38 -1.73
N PHE A 141 -16.97 -17.91 -1.57
CA PHE A 141 -15.97 -17.89 -2.62
C PHE A 141 -16.41 -18.78 -3.80
N PRO A 142 -16.29 -18.30 -5.04
CA PRO A 142 -16.60 -19.11 -6.22
C PRO A 142 -15.63 -20.30 -6.28
N LYS A 143 -16.17 -21.49 -6.48
CA LYS A 143 -15.40 -22.75 -6.60
C LYS A 143 -15.30 -23.22 -8.04
N THR A 144 -16.19 -22.76 -8.91
CA THR A 144 -16.19 -23.11 -10.33
C THR A 144 -15.76 -21.93 -11.20
N ARG A 145 -15.25 -22.24 -12.40
CA ARG A 145 -14.88 -21.23 -13.39
C ARG A 145 -16.06 -20.32 -13.75
N GLN A 146 -17.26 -20.89 -13.85
CA GLN A 146 -18.48 -20.15 -14.17
C GLN A 146 -18.84 -19.17 -13.06
N GLU A 147 -18.78 -19.58 -11.79
CA GLU A 147 -19.01 -18.69 -10.64
C GLU A 147 -17.95 -17.56 -10.58
N CYS A 148 -16.70 -17.85 -10.96
CA CYS A 148 -15.65 -16.82 -11.09
C CYS A 148 -15.97 -15.81 -12.20
N GLU A 149 -16.42 -16.28 -13.37
CA GLU A 149 -16.81 -15.42 -14.50
C GLU A 149 -18.01 -14.53 -14.14
N GLU A 150 -19.01 -15.09 -13.45
CA GLU A 150 -20.15 -14.32 -12.92
C GLU A 150 -19.73 -13.29 -11.86
N ALA A 151 -18.86 -13.66 -10.93
CA ALA A 151 -18.35 -12.74 -9.91
C ALA A 151 -17.55 -11.60 -10.55
N ALA A 152 -16.72 -11.91 -11.55
CA ALA A 152 -15.99 -10.91 -12.33
C ALA A 152 -16.94 -9.98 -13.09
N ALA A 153 -18.00 -10.52 -13.70
CA ALA A 153 -19.02 -9.73 -14.39
C ALA A 153 -19.80 -8.81 -13.43
N ARG A 154 -20.17 -9.28 -12.24
CA ARG A 154 -20.81 -8.45 -11.19
C ARG A 154 -19.90 -7.29 -10.78
N LEU A 155 -18.60 -7.56 -10.58
CA LEU A 155 -17.60 -6.53 -10.29
C LEU A 155 -17.46 -5.54 -11.45
N ALA A 156 -17.43 -6.02 -12.69
CA ALA A 156 -17.34 -5.17 -13.88
C ALA A 156 -18.57 -4.26 -14.02
N MET A 157 -19.78 -4.78 -13.79
CA MET A 157 -21.01 -3.98 -13.76
C MET A 157 -20.99 -2.94 -12.65
N PHE A 158 -20.52 -3.30 -11.45
CA PHE A 158 -20.43 -2.34 -10.34
C PHE A 158 -19.49 -1.19 -10.69
N VAL A 159 -18.32 -1.49 -11.26
CA VAL A 159 -17.37 -0.48 -11.73
C VAL A 159 -17.96 0.36 -12.88
N HIS A 160 -18.69 -0.25 -13.81
CA HIS A 160 -19.27 0.44 -14.96
C HIS A 160 -20.43 1.37 -14.57
N ILE A 161 -21.35 0.92 -13.71
CA ILE A 161 -22.43 1.75 -13.15
C ILE A 161 -21.83 2.92 -12.37
N PHE A 162 -20.79 2.66 -11.58
CA PHE A 162 -20.11 3.70 -10.81
C PHE A 162 -19.37 4.72 -11.69
N LEU A 163 -18.72 4.28 -12.77
CA LEU A 163 -18.11 5.16 -13.77
C LEU A 163 -19.15 5.98 -14.54
N VAL A 164 -20.36 5.47 -14.73
CA VAL A 164 -21.47 6.18 -15.37
C VAL A 164 -22.05 7.25 -14.43
N ILE A 165 -22.21 6.94 -13.14
CA ILE A 165 -22.75 7.87 -12.13
C ILE A 165 -21.75 8.98 -11.77
N THR A 166 -20.44 8.72 -11.87
CA THR A 166 -19.39 9.70 -11.51
C THR A 166 -18.90 10.57 -12.67
N LYS A 167 -19.45 10.41 -13.88
CA LYS A 167 -19.24 11.41 -14.93
C LYS A 167 -19.92 12.71 -14.47
N PRO A 168 -19.19 13.84 -14.37
CA PRO A 168 -19.86 15.12 -14.21
C PRO A 168 -20.80 15.30 -15.41
N MET A 169 -22.05 15.66 -15.13
CA MET A 169 -22.92 16.19 -16.18
C MET A 169 -22.21 17.43 -16.73
N GLU A 170 -21.94 17.42 -18.04
CA GLU A 170 -21.45 18.60 -18.77
C GLU A 170 -22.41 19.79 -18.62
#